data_AF-A0A4Y2DMV4-F1
#
_entry.id   AF-A0A4Y2DMV4-F1
#
_cell.length_a   1.000
_cell.length_b   1.000
_cell.length_c   1.000
_cell.angle_alpha   90.00
_cell.angle_beta   90.00
_cell.angle_gamma   90.00
#
_symmetry.space_group_name_H-M   'P 1'
#
loop_
_entity.id
_entity.type
_entity.pdbx_description
1 polymer ?
#
loop_
_entity_poly.entity_id
_entity_poly.type
_entity_poly.pdbx_seq_one_letter_code
_entity_poly.pdbx_strand_id
1 'polypeptide(L)'
;MADSYYSSRKPQQQQYDRQIGDSDIMKTEFRRPRDILLSVVSEFHTICSARLADLTKKLRDLSSKSTELLDNKCHFRLAEVAHSLLKVAPYDPITMSCRGLQRYMNEVLPHSEWAQEAMRPALIMVLRRIEKTFSKIAKKPTIRRLTDWNAARSLLKGVYLTLYRHPYIVHLPHLKSLVSGCQSIILGDQSSFAESSTNLPSTASIMGQSPPPGFCSVVVRLIAMQMIALGETQSLESVCGGSSAYSSPEKIEMYLMNLILPLCIRISSSIKGTTILLPLKQLYQKLARNSLEPSLRTSVGPSTI
;
A
#
# COMPACT_ATOMS: atom_id res chain seq x y z
N MET A 1 -28.37 45.62 -37.23
CA MET A 1 -27.48 45.86 -36.09
C MET A 1 -27.47 44.60 -35.23
N ALA A 2 -26.56 43.69 -35.53
CA ALA A 2 -26.28 42.54 -34.69
C ALA A 2 -24.77 42.36 -34.78
N ASP A 3 -24.04 42.71 -33.72
CA ASP A 3 -22.77 42.08 -33.37
C ASP A 3 -22.22 42.64 -32.07
N SER A 4 -21.43 41.79 -31.40
CA SER A 4 -20.56 42.09 -30.26
C SER A 4 -21.08 41.82 -28.85
N TYR A 5 -21.43 40.55 -28.57
CA TYR A 5 -21.45 39.99 -27.22
C TYR A 5 -20.41 38.86 -27.00
N TYR A 6 -19.35 38.80 -27.82
CA TYR A 6 -18.32 37.76 -27.74
C TYR A 6 -16.90 38.33 -27.71
N SER A 7 -16.50 39.09 -26.68
CA SER A 7 -15.07 39.45 -26.55
C SER A 7 -14.56 39.80 -25.14
N SER A 8 -14.95 39.05 -24.10
CA SER A 8 -14.32 39.18 -22.76
C SER A 8 -13.80 37.88 -22.13
N ARG A 9 -14.00 36.71 -22.75
CA ARG A 9 -13.51 35.41 -22.20
C ARG A 9 -12.05 35.08 -22.56
N LYS A 10 -11.47 35.70 -23.59
CA LYS A 10 -10.13 35.33 -24.10
C LYS A 10 -8.94 35.68 -23.16
N PRO A 11 -8.91 36.81 -22.44
CA PRO A 11 -7.76 37.17 -21.59
C PRO A 11 -7.65 36.31 -20.33
N GLN A 12 -8.79 35.99 -19.69
CA GLN A 12 -8.83 35.16 -18.48
C GLN A 12 -8.47 33.70 -18.76
N GLN A 13 -8.89 33.16 -19.90
CA GLN A 13 -8.53 31.80 -20.32
C GLN A 13 -7.01 31.69 -20.56
N GLN A 14 -6.40 32.66 -21.25
CA GLN A 14 -4.96 32.68 -21.50
C GLN A 14 -4.12 32.84 -20.22
N GLN A 15 -4.58 33.62 -19.24
CA GLN A 15 -3.90 33.73 -17.94
C GLN A 15 -4.00 32.43 -17.13
N TYR A 16 -5.15 31.76 -17.17
CA TYR A 16 -5.35 30.47 -16.51
C TYR A 16 -4.52 29.35 -17.16
N ASP A 17 -4.48 29.30 -18.49
CA ASP A 17 -3.67 28.33 -19.25
C ASP A 17 -2.17 28.54 -19.00
N ARG A 18 -1.74 29.80 -18.85
CA ARG A 18 -0.34 30.15 -18.49
C ARG A 18 0.00 29.68 -17.07
N GLN A 19 -0.88 29.88 -16.10
CA GLN A 19 -0.68 29.41 -14.71
C GLN A 19 -0.64 27.88 -14.60
N ILE A 20 -1.45 27.17 -15.39
CA ILE A 20 -1.40 25.70 -15.48
C ILE A 20 -0.06 25.26 -16.08
N GLY A 21 0.37 25.89 -17.18
CA GLY A 21 1.66 25.63 -17.82
C GLY A 21 2.84 25.80 -16.85
N ASP A 22 2.88 26.91 -16.11
CA ASP A 22 3.92 27.19 -15.12
C ASP A 22 3.92 26.15 -13.98
N SER A 23 2.74 25.71 -13.53
CA SER A 23 2.61 24.65 -12.52
C SER A 23 3.16 23.31 -13.00
N ASP A 24 2.90 22.95 -14.25
CA ASP A 24 3.37 21.68 -14.82
C ASP A 24 4.86 21.68 -15.14
N ILE A 25 5.42 22.85 -15.50
CA ILE A 25 6.87 23.06 -15.61
C ILE A 25 7.53 22.85 -14.24
N MET A 26 7.03 23.51 -13.18
CA MET A 26 7.58 23.35 -11.82
C MET A 26 7.52 21.90 -11.32
N LYS A 27 6.42 21.17 -11.59
CA LYS A 27 6.32 19.74 -11.25
C LYS A 27 7.38 18.92 -12.00
N THR A 28 7.62 19.24 -13.27
CA THR A 28 8.59 18.53 -14.10
C THR A 28 10.02 18.79 -13.64
N GLU A 29 10.38 20.04 -13.36
CA GLU A 29 11.70 20.40 -12.80
C GLU A 29 11.93 19.81 -11.41
N PHE A 30 10.88 19.67 -10.60
CA PHE A 30 10.96 18.96 -9.33
C PHE A 30 11.15 17.44 -9.54
N ARG A 31 10.35 16.82 -10.41
CA ARG A 31 10.29 15.36 -10.58
C ARG A 31 11.51 14.82 -11.31
N ARG A 32 11.86 15.40 -12.45
CA ARG A 32 12.86 14.88 -13.41
C ARG A 32 14.23 14.57 -12.78
N PRO A 33 14.90 15.48 -12.04
CA PRO A 33 16.22 15.17 -11.47
C PRO A 33 16.17 14.05 -10.43
N ARG A 34 15.09 14.00 -9.64
CA ARG A 34 14.88 12.96 -8.61
C ARG A 34 14.60 11.60 -9.24
N ASP A 35 13.78 11.60 -10.28
CA ASP A 35 13.42 10.40 -11.04
C ASP A 35 14.65 9.79 -11.75
N ILE A 36 15.46 10.63 -12.40
CA ILE A 36 16.70 10.19 -13.06
C ILE A 36 17.69 9.64 -12.03
N LEU A 37 17.92 10.33 -10.92
CA LEU A 37 18.84 9.87 -9.88
C LEU A 37 18.45 8.50 -9.34
N LEU A 38 17.18 8.32 -8.95
CA LEU A 38 16.71 7.02 -8.47
C LEU A 38 16.79 5.94 -9.57
N SER A 39 16.52 6.30 -10.83
CA SER A 39 16.59 5.37 -11.96
C SER A 39 18.01 4.86 -12.19
N VAL A 40 18.98 5.77 -12.27
CA VAL A 40 20.40 5.44 -12.53
C VAL A 40 20.97 4.64 -11.37
N VAL A 41 20.71 5.05 -10.12
CA VAL A 41 21.23 4.34 -8.95
C VAL A 41 20.60 2.96 -8.80
N SER A 42 19.29 2.81 -9.07
CA SER A 42 18.66 1.48 -9.07
C SER A 42 19.23 0.57 -10.16
N GLU A 43 19.50 1.12 -11.34
CA GLU A 43 20.12 0.35 -12.43
C GLU A 43 21.53 -0.12 -12.11
N PHE A 44 22.36 0.79 -11.62
CA PHE A 44 23.69 0.47 -11.11
C PHE A 44 23.62 -0.62 -10.04
N HIS A 45 22.76 -0.43 -9.03
CA HIS A 45 22.61 -1.37 -7.93
C HIS A 45 22.21 -2.76 -8.43
N THR A 46 21.20 -2.86 -9.29
CA THR A 46 20.71 -4.15 -9.82
C THR A 46 21.78 -4.87 -10.65
N ILE A 47 22.43 -4.16 -11.58
CA ILE A 47 23.46 -4.75 -12.46
C ILE A 47 24.69 -5.17 -11.66
N CYS A 48 25.21 -4.28 -10.80
CA CYS A 48 26.42 -4.54 -10.03
C CYS A 48 26.20 -5.59 -8.95
N SER A 49 25.02 -5.65 -8.31
CA SER A 49 24.72 -6.68 -7.31
C SER A 49 24.68 -8.08 -7.92
N ALA A 50 24.03 -8.22 -9.08
CA ALA A 50 24.00 -9.49 -9.81
C ALA A 50 25.41 -9.93 -10.23
N ARG A 51 26.19 -8.99 -10.80
CA ARG A 51 27.57 -9.26 -11.21
C ARG A 51 28.47 -9.63 -10.03
N LEU A 52 28.33 -8.95 -8.90
CA LEU A 52 29.11 -9.24 -7.69
C LEU A 52 28.77 -10.63 -7.15
N ALA A 53 27.49 -11.00 -7.11
CA ALA A 53 27.06 -12.34 -6.71
C ALA A 53 27.66 -13.44 -7.61
N ASP A 54 27.79 -13.19 -8.92
CA ASP A 54 28.45 -14.12 -9.85
C ASP A 54 29.97 -14.19 -9.66
N LEU A 55 30.61 -13.05 -9.38
CA LEU A 55 32.05 -13.00 -9.13
C LEU A 55 32.43 -13.70 -7.82
N THR A 56 31.66 -13.52 -6.75
CA THR A 56 31.89 -14.17 -5.45
C THR A 56 31.86 -15.70 -5.57
N LYS A 57 31.03 -16.26 -6.46
CA LYS A 57 31.01 -17.71 -6.72
C LYS A 57 32.26 -18.22 -7.44
N LYS A 58 32.90 -17.37 -8.26
CA LYS A 58 34.05 -17.73 -9.10
C LYS A 58 35.39 -17.48 -8.41
N LEU A 59 35.48 -16.45 -7.58
CA LEU A 59 36.71 -16.06 -6.88
C LEU A 59 36.61 -16.40 -5.40
N ARG A 60 37.29 -17.48 -4.97
CA ARG A 60 37.32 -17.93 -3.57
C ARG A 60 37.86 -16.85 -2.61
N ASP A 61 38.73 -15.95 -3.08
CA ASP A 61 39.37 -14.93 -2.24
C ASP A 61 38.51 -13.67 -2.00
N LEU A 62 37.50 -13.40 -2.84
CA LEU A 62 36.56 -12.28 -2.63
C LEU A 62 35.59 -12.54 -1.46
N SER A 63 35.44 -13.80 -1.04
CA SER A 63 34.51 -14.21 0.02
C SER A 63 34.77 -13.56 1.38
N SER A 64 35.98 -13.03 1.61
CA SER A 64 36.38 -12.52 2.94
C SER A 64 35.96 -11.07 3.22
N LYS A 65 35.55 -10.30 2.20
CA LYS A 65 35.04 -8.93 2.37
C LYS A 65 33.76 -8.74 1.54
N SER A 66 32.62 -8.63 2.21
CA SER A 66 31.37 -8.20 1.59
C SER A 66 31.59 -6.83 0.94
N THR A 67 31.64 -6.78 -0.39
CA THR A 67 31.76 -5.51 -1.10
C THR A 67 30.41 -4.82 -1.07
N GLU A 68 30.31 -3.73 -0.32
CA GLU A 68 29.09 -2.92 -0.22
C GLU A 68 29.06 -1.92 -1.38
N LEU A 69 28.00 -1.98 -2.20
CA LEU A 69 27.86 -1.11 -3.39
C LEU A 69 27.38 0.30 -3.04
N LEU A 70 26.61 0.44 -1.97
CA LEU A 70 26.03 1.69 -1.50
C LEU A 70 26.22 1.76 0.01
N ASP A 71 26.89 2.81 0.49
CA ASP A 71 27.05 3.02 1.92
C ASP A 71 25.75 3.55 2.57
N ASN A 72 25.77 3.64 3.89
CA ASN A 72 24.64 4.16 4.68
C ASN A 72 24.23 5.58 4.26
N LYS A 73 25.18 6.42 3.82
CA LYS A 73 24.92 7.79 3.40
C LYS A 73 24.19 7.83 2.06
N CYS A 74 24.58 6.99 1.11
CA CYS A 74 23.89 6.78 -0.16
C CYS A 74 22.45 6.35 0.09
N HIS A 75 22.23 5.34 0.93
CA HIS A 75 20.87 4.88 1.25
C HIS A 75 20.01 5.97 1.90
N PHE A 76 20.57 6.77 2.81
CA PHE A 76 19.86 7.89 3.41
C PHE A 76 19.47 8.94 2.35
N ARG A 77 20.38 9.31 1.44
CA ARG A 77 20.08 10.26 0.36
C ARG A 77 19.02 9.74 -0.60
N LEU A 78 19.07 8.46 -0.96
CA LEU A 78 18.04 7.84 -1.82
C LEU A 78 16.68 7.84 -1.12
N ALA A 79 16.64 7.56 0.18
CA ALA A 79 15.42 7.63 0.97
C ALA A 79 14.84 9.06 1.02
N GLU A 80 15.66 10.10 1.15
CA GLU A 80 15.22 11.50 1.09
C GLU A 80 14.60 11.86 -0.28
N VAL A 81 15.23 11.40 -1.36
CA VAL A 81 14.76 11.62 -2.73
C VAL A 81 13.42 10.91 -2.95
N ALA A 82 13.34 9.61 -2.62
CA ALA A 82 12.09 8.84 -2.71
C ALA A 82 10.99 9.44 -1.82
N HIS A 83 11.32 9.84 -0.59
CA HIS A 83 10.41 10.54 0.32
C HIS A 83 9.83 11.81 -0.32
N SER A 84 10.66 12.61 -0.99
CA SER A 84 10.22 13.85 -1.64
C SER A 84 9.26 13.60 -2.82
N LEU A 85 9.47 12.53 -3.61
CA LEU A 85 8.55 12.13 -4.67
C LEU A 85 7.23 11.58 -4.11
N LEU A 86 7.31 10.71 -3.10
CA LEU A 86 6.15 10.22 -2.36
C LEU A 86 5.38 11.34 -1.65
N LYS A 87 5.98 12.52 -1.47
CA LYS A 87 5.28 13.70 -0.96
C LYS A 87 4.16 14.15 -1.90
N VAL A 88 4.47 14.14 -3.19
CA VAL A 88 3.67 14.66 -4.30
C VAL A 88 2.81 13.57 -4.93
N ALA A 89 3.24 12.31 -4.88
CA ALA A 89 2.57 11.15 -5.50
C ALA A 89 1.04 11.07 -5.31
N PRO A 90 0.43 11.32 -4.14
CA PRO A 90 -1.04 11.28 -3.99
C PRO A 90 -1.80 12.30 -4.85
N TYR A 91 -1.14 13.34 -5.34
CA TYR A 91 -1.76 14.45 -6.08
C TYR A 91 -1.34 14.50 -7.54
N ASP A 92 -0.33 13.70 -7.92
CA ASP A 92 0.27 13.71 -9.24
C ASP A 92 0.56 12.26 -9.66
N PRO A 93 -0.35 11.66 -10.46
CA PRO A 93 -0.21 10.29 -10.95
C PRO A 93 1.12 10.05 -11.68
N ILE A 94 1.62 11.05 -12.40
CA ILE A 94 2.88 10.94 -13.14
C ILE A 94 4.08 10.86 -12.18
N THR A 95 4.04 11.58 -11.07
CA THR A 95 5.06 11.42 -10.01
C THR A 95 4.93 10.06 -9.32
N MET A 96 3.70 9.55 -9.11
CA MET A 96 3.53 8.23 -8.51
C MET A 96 4.09 7.12 -9.41
N SER A 97 3.90 7.23 -10.72
CA SER A 97 4.31 6.22 -11.71
C SER A 97 5.73 6.42 -12.26
N CYS A 98 6.46 7.45 -11.82
CA CYS A 98 7.78 7.74 -12.37
C CYS A 98 8.77 6.58 -12.14
N ARG A 99 9.59 6.30 -13.15
CA ARG A 99 10.39 5.08 -13.26
C ARG A 99 11.33 4.92 -12.07
N GLY A 100 12.03 5.96 -11.68
CA GLY A 100 12.99 5.98 -10.59
C GLY A 100 12.35 5.65 -9.25
N LEU A 101 11.18 6.22 -8.93
CA LEU A 101 10.47 5.87 -7.71
C LEU A 101 10.04 4.40 -7.72
N GLN A 102 9.51 3.93 -8.84
CA GLN A 102 9.07 2.54 -9.00
C GLN A 102 10.22 1.55 -8.85
N ARG A 103 11.39 1.85 -9.44
CA ARG A 103 12.61 1.03 -9.32
C ARG A 103 13.18 1.10 -7.90
N TYR A 104 13.28 2.26 -7.28
CA TYR A 104 13.73 2.37 -5.90
C TYR A 104 12.90 1.48 -4.97
N MET A 105 11.57 1.52 -5.11
CA MET A 105 10.66 0.73 -4.28
C MET A 105 10.77 -0.78 -4.49
N ASN A 106 11.08 -1.25 -5.71
CA ASN A 106 11.04 -2.67 -6.05
C ASN A 106 12.43 -3.32 -6.20
N GLU A 107 13.48 -2.55 -6.45
CA GLU A 107 14.84 -3.02 -6.72
C GLU A 107 15.82 -2.63 -5.61
N VAL A 108 15.71 -1.43 -5.04
CA VAL A 108 16.66 -0.96 -3.99
C VAL A 108 16.11 -1.27 -2.61
N LEU A 109 14.93 -0.76 -2.27
CA LEU A 109 14.34 -0.90 -0.93
C LEU A 109 14.31 -2.35 -0.42
N PRO A 110 13.90 -3.36 -1.22
CA PRO A 110 13.84 -4.72 -0.72
C PRO A 110 15.21 -5.38 -0.56
N HIS A 111 16.28 -4.84 -1.16
CA HIS A 111 17.61 -5.48 -1.20
C HIS A 111 18.65 -4.77 -0.32
N SER A 112 18.31 -3.62 0.26
CA SER A 112 19.18 -2.95 1.23
C SER A 112 19.26 -3.71 2.57
N GLU A 113 20.37 -3.57 3.28
CA GLU A 113 20.58 -4.24 4.57
C GLU A 113 20.03 -3.43 5.75
N TRP A 114 18.74 -3.62 6.04
CA TRP A 114 18.02 -2.87 7.09
C TRP A 114 18.28 -3.33 8.53
N ALA A 115 19.08 -4.39 8.72
CA ALA A 115 19.40 -4.89 10.05
C ALA A 115 20.36 -3.95 10.79
N GLN A 116 21.12 -3.13 10.05
CA GLN A 116 22.02 -2.15 10.61
C GLN A 116 21.24 -1.01 11.29
N GLU A 117 21.61 -0.68 12.53
CA GLU A 117 20.94 0.38 13.29
C GLU A 117 21.02 1.75 12.60
N ALA A 118 22.18 2.07 12.01
CA ALA A 118 22.39 3.30 11.25
C ALA A 118 21.45 3.46 10.04
N MET A 119 20.91 2.36 9.51
CA MET A 119 20.00 2.33 8.37
C MET A 119 18.53 2.50 8.77
N ARG A 120 18.21 2.32 10.05
CA ARG A 120 16.84 2.36 10.58
C ARG A 120 16.11 3.70 10.32
N PRO A 121 16.76 4.89 10.45
CA PRO A 121 16.11 6.15 10.12
C PRO A 121 15.65 6.26 8.66
N ALA A 122 16.47 5.76 7.72
CA ALA A 122 16.14 5.78 6.29
C ALA A 122 14.93 4.88 5.96
N LEU A 123 14.89 3.67 6.52
CA LEU A 123 13.74 2.76 6.37
C LEU A 123 12.45 3.39 6.91
N ILE A 124 12.50 3.93 8.14
CA ILE A 124 11.35 4.56 8.79
C ILE A 124 10.85 5.75 7.96
N MET A 125 11.76 6.57 7.41
CA MET A 125 11.42 7.72 6.58
C MET A 125 10.56 7.31 5.38
N VAL A 126 10.96 6.25 4.67
CA VAL A 126 10.23 5.75 3.49
C VAL A 126 8.90 5.12 3.89
N LEU A 127 8.91 4.19 4.86
CA LEU A 127 7.68 3.48 5.28
C LEU A 127 6.63 4.43 5.84
N ARG A 128 7.04 5.40 6.68
CA ARG A 128 6.14 6.45 7.20
C ARG A 128 5.55 7.29 6.09
N ARG A 129 6.32 7.56 5.03
CA ARG A 129 5.83 8.38 3.91
C ARG A 129 4.86 7.61 3.02
N ILE A 130 5.10 6.33 2.78
CA ILE A 130 4.18 5.45 2.05
C ILE A 130 2.87 5.29 2.83
N GLU A 131 2.93 5.06 4.14
CA GLU A 131 1.78 5.06 5.03
C GLU A 131 0.93 6.33 4.83
N LYS A 132 1.55 7.52 4.93
CA LYS A 132 0.86 8.79 4.69
C LYS A 132 0.27 8.93 3.28
N THR A 133 0.93 8.37 2.26
CA THR A 133 0.44 8.36 0.88
C THR A 133 -0.84 7.53 0.78
N PHE A 134 -0.85 6.31 1.31
CA PHE A 134 -2.05 5.45 1.30
C PHE A 134 -3.16 5.93 2.24
N SER A 135 -2.80 6.55 3.37
CA SER A 135 -3.76 7.21 4.27
C SER A 135 -4.53 8.33 3.54
N LYS A 136 -3.86 9.09 2.66
CA LYS A 136 -4.53 10.09 1.81
C LYS A 136 -5.44 9.45 0.77
N ILE A 137 -5.00 8.37 0.12
CA ILE A 137 -5.81 7.63 -0.86
C ILE A 137 -7.06 7.05 -0.18
N ALA A 138 -6.94 6.50 1.02
CA ALA A 138 -8.06 5.94 1.77
C ALA A 138 -9.07 7.01 2.18
N LYS A 139 -8.59 8.15 2.72
CA LYS A 139 -9.46 9.16 3.37
C LYS A 139 -10.04 10.21 2.43
N LYS A 140 -9.44 10.44 1.26
CA LYS A 140 -9.85 11.51 0.32
C LYS A 140 -10.39 10.91 -0.98
N PRO A 141 -11.72 10.88 -1.18
CA PRO A 141 -12.34 10.31 -2.39
C PRO A 141 -11.82 10.93 -3.69
N THR A 142 -11.54 12.23 -3.70
CA THR A 142 -10.97 12.93 -4.86
C THR A 142 -9.58 12.44 -5.24
N ILE A 143 -8.73 12.16 -4.25
CA ILE A 143 -7.40 11.55 -4.45
C ILE A 143 -7.57 10.12 -4.93
N ARG A 144 -8.45 9.34 -4.29
CA ARG A 144 -8.71 7.94 -4.65
C ARG A 144 -9.11 7.80 -6.11
N ARG A 145 -10.00 8.68 -6.60
CA ARG A 145 -10.47 8.67 -8.00
C ARG A 145 -9.37 8.98 -9.00
N LEU A 146 -8.39 9.80 -8.63
CA LEU A 146 -7.26 10.17 -9.49
C LEU A 146 -6.04 9.28 -9.29
N THR A 147 -6.12 8.27 -8.42
CA THR A 147 -4.97 7.41 -8.10
C THR A 147 -4.64 6.52 -9.29
N ASP A 148 -3.37 6.53 -9.71
CA ASP A 148 -2.85 5.49 -10.59
C ASP A 148 -2.71 4.19 -9.78
N TRP A 149 -3.69 3.31 -9.92
CA TRP A 149 -3.74 2.04 -9.20
C TRP A 149 -2.63 1.07 -9.58
N ASN A 150 -2.08 1.15 -10.80
CA ASN A 150 -0.95 0.31 -11.21
C ASN A 150 0.33 0.76 -10.51
N ALA A 151 0.56 2.08 -10.47
CA ALA A 151 1.68 2.65 -9.73
C ALA A 151 1.53 2.39 -8.22
N ALA A 152 0.35 2.61 -7.64
CA ALA A 152 0.08 2.33 -6.22
C ALA A 152 0.30 0.86 -5.87
N ARG A 153 -0.20 -0.07 -6.71
CA ARG A 153 0.06 -1.51 -6.57
C ARG A 153 1.56 -1.81 -6.56
N SER A 154 2.31 -1.20 -7.46
CA SER A 154 3.76 -1.43 -7.57
C SER A 154 4.54 -0.85 -6.39
N LEU A 155 4.11 0.29 -5.82
CA LEU A 155 4.66 0.81 -4.56
C LEU A 155 4.43 -0.19 -3.39
N LEU A 156 3.21 -0.71 -3.26
CA LEU A 156 2.90 -1.72 -2.22
C LEU A 156 3.63 -3.04 -2.46
N LYS A 157 3.84 -3.44 -3.72
CA LYS A 157 4.65 -4.62 -4.04
C LYS A 157 6.06 -4.47 -3.48
N GLY A 158 6.66 -3.28 -3.60
CA GLY A 158 7.96 -2.97 -2.99
C GLY A 158 7.96 -3.16 -1.47
N VAL A 159 6.94 -2.67 -0.77
CA VAL A 159 6.77 -2.87 0.68
C VAL A 159 6.63 -4.36 1.03
N TYR A 160 5.81 -5.10 0.28
CA TYR A 160 5.64 -6.54 0.44
C TYR A 160 6.97 -7.30 0.26
N LEU A 161 7.74 -6.98 -0.79
CA LEU A 161 9.05 -7.61 -1.02
C LEU A 161 10.04 -7.29 0.10
N THR A 162 10.01 -6.05 0.61
CA THR A 162 10.86 -5.63 1.74
C THR A 162 10.50 -6.41 3.00
N LEU A 163 9.21 -6.55 3.33
CA LEU A 163 8.76 -7.37 4.47
C LEU A 163 9.08 -8.85 4.29
N TYR A 164 8.94 -9.38 3.06
CA TYR A 164 9.28 -10.75 2.75
C TYR A 164 10.76 -11.06 3.02
N ARG A 165 11.66 -10.16 2.62
CA ARG A 165 13.11 -10.33 2.84
C ARG A 165 13.55 -9.98 4.26
N HIS A 166 12.87 -9.05 4.91
CA HIS A 166 13.20 -8.55 6.25
C HIS A 166 12.00 -8.69 7.22
N PRO A 167 11.60 -9.91 7.64
CA PRO A 167 10.38 -10.10 8.44
C PRO A 167 10.33 -9.29 9.76
N TYR A 168 11.48 -8.99 10.36
CA TYR A 168 11.57 -8.22 11.61
C TYR A 168 11.02 -6.78 11.50
N ILE A 169 10.89 -6.22 10.29
CA ILE A 169 10.31 -4.88 10.11
C ILE A 169 8.80 -4.86 10.40
N VAL A 170 8.15 -6.03 10.54
CA VAL A 170 6.71 -6.16 10.86
C VAL A 170 6.31 -5.41 12.13
N HIS A 171 7.24 -5.24 13.07
CA HIS A 171 7.01 -4.54 14.32
C HIS A 171 6.98 -3.01 14.17
N LEU A 172 7.38 -2.46 13.02
CA LEU A 172 7.35 -1.01 12.78
C LEU A 172 5.90 -0.50 12.74
N PRO A 173 5.53 0.51 13.56
CA PRO A 173 4.16 1.03 13.62
C PRO A 173 3.63 1.52 12.28
N HIS A 174 4.49 2.12 11.45
CA HIS A 174 4.13 2.62 10.11
C HIS A 174 3.70 1.50 9.16
N LEU A 175 4.30 0.32 9.27
CA LEU A 175 3.89 -0.82 8.45
C LEU A 175 2.53 -1.34 8.90
N LYS A 176 2.29 -1.46 10.20
CA LYS A 176 0.98 -1.85 10.74
C LYS A 176 -0.13 -0.89 10.30
N SER A 177 0.10 0.41 10.41
CA SER A 177 -0.85 1.43 9.98
C SER A 177 -1.08 1.43 8.47
N LEU A 178 -0.03 1.23 7.66
CA LEU A 178 -0.15 1.09 6.21
C LEU A 178 -1.02 -0.12 5.83
N VAL A 179 -0.81 -1.28 6.45
CA VAL A 179 -1.59 -2.50 6.17
C VAL A 179 -3.07 -2.27 6.50
N SER A 180 -3.37 -1.72 7.67
CA SER A 180 -4.74 -1.39 8.08
C SER A 180 -5.39 -0.37 7.11
N GLY A 181 -4.67 0.67 6.69
CA GLY A 181 -5.16 1.62 5.69
C GLY A 181 -5.46 0.98 4.34
N CYS A 182 -4.60 0.07 3.86
CA CYS A 182 -4.82 -0.67 2.62
C CYS A 182 -6.00 -1.64 2.70
N GLN A 183 -6.18 -2.25 3.87
CA GLN A 183 -7.33 -3.10 4.14
C GLN A 183 -8.65 -2.30 4.07
N SER A 184 -8.70 -1.12 4.68
CA SER A 184 -9.87 -0.23 4.56
C SER A 184 -10.17 0.16 3.11
N ILE A 185 -9.13 0.38 2.28
CA ILE A 185 -9.30 0.68 0.85
C ILE A 185 -10.01 -0.47 0.11
N ILE A 186 -9.63 -1.73 0.36
CA ILE A 186 -10.20 -2.90 -0.35
C ILE A 186 -11.58 -3.31 0.20
N LEU A 187 -11.87 -3.01 1.47
CA LEU A 187 -13.18 -3.28 2.08
C LEU A 187 -14.19 -2.16 1.83
N GLY A 188 -13.74 -0.99 1.35
CA GLY A 188 -14.61 0.12 1.01
C GLY A 188 -15.34 0.72 2.22
N ASP A 189 -14.78 0.60 3.43
CA ASP A 189 -15.40 1.12 4.65
C ASP A 189 -15.45 2.66 4.60
N GLN A 190 -16.58 3.16 4.08
CA GLN A 190 -16.88 4.58 3.86
C GLN A 190 -17.80 5.10 4.97
N SER A 191 -17.65 4.62 6.21
CA SER A 191 -18.53 4.87 7.35
C SER A 191 -18.56 6.33 7.86
N SER A 192 -18.18 7.32 7.06
CA SER A 192 -18.13 8.74 7.48
C SER A 192 -18.59 9.73 6.41
N PHE A 193 -19.28 9.29 5.35
CA PHE A 193 -19.74 10.19 4.28
C PHE A 193 -21.25 10.47 4.30
N ALA A 194 -21.96 10.05 5.35
CA ALA A 194 -23.39 10.29 5.52
C ALA A 194 -23.66 11.56 6.35
N GLU A 195 -22.99 12.68 6.08
CA GLU A 195 -23.52 13.97 6.49
C GLU A 195 -23.33 14.98 5.36
N SER A 196 -24.47 15.49 4.88
CA SER A 196 -24.67 16.54 3.88
C SER A 196 -25.00 16.08 2.45
N SER A 197 -26.25 16.35 2.08
CA SER A 197 -26.78 16.66 0.73
C SER A 197 -27.68 15.61 0.09
N THR A 198 -28.99 15.79 0.33
CA THR A 198 -30.10 15.72 -0.65
C THR A 198 -30.28 14.47 -1.51
N ASN A 199 -31.44 13.83 -1.29
CA ASN A 199 -32.12 12.82 -2.10
C ASN A 199 -32.09 13.11 -3.61
N LEU A 200 -31.09 12.60 -4.32
CA LEU A 200 -31.16 12.38 -5.76
C LEU A 200 -30.70 10.94 -6.07
N PRO A 201 -31.52 10.11 -6.75
CA PRO A 201 -31.11 8.75 -7.06
C PRO A 201 -30.02 8.75 -8.15
N SER A 202 -28.89 8.11 -7.83
CA SER A 202 -28.18 7.17 -8.71
C SER A 202 -27.42 7.69 -9.94
N THR A 203 -26.46 8.59 -9.72
CA THR A 203 -25.14 8.52 -10.43
C THR A 203 -23.97 8.23 -9.48
N ALA A 204 -24.22 8.27 -8.15
CA ALA A 204 -23.28 7.84 -7.12
C ALA A 204 -22.90 6.34 -7.23
N SER A 205 -23.72 5.54 -7.90
CA SER A 205 -23.53 4.10 -8.10
C SER A 205 -22.46 3.74 -9.15
N ILE A 206 -21.95 4.69 -9.94
CA ILE A 206 -20.94 4.41 -10.98
C ILE A 206 -19.49 4.74 -10.52
N MET A 207 -19.31 5.53 -9.46
CA MET A 207 -18.02 6.22 -9.24
C MET A 207 -17.29 5.90 -7.94
N GLY A 208 -17.80 4.98 -7.13
CA GLY A 208 -17.05 4.34 -6.05
C GLY A 208 -16.25 3.16 -6.58
N GLN A 209 -15.28 3.40 -7.46
CA GLN A 209 -14.53 2.29 -8.07
C GLN A 209 -13.83 1.47 -6.98
N SER A 210 -14.25 0.21 -6.86
CA SER A 210 -13.49 -0.81 -6.15
C SER A 210 -12.06 -0.80 -6.72
N PRO A 211 -11.01 -0.84 -5.87
CA PRO A 211 -9.65 -0.87 -6.35
C PRO A 211 -9.45 -2.05 -7.33
N PRO A 212 -8.62 -1.91 -8.37
CA PRO A 212 -8.41 -2.98 -9.34
C PRO A 212 -7.93 -4.29 -8.70
N PRO A 213 -8.29 -5.47 -9.26
CA PRO A 213 -7.95 -6.77 -8.67
C PRO A 213 -6.45 -6.97 -8.40
N GLY A 214 -5.60 -6.40 -9.27
CA GLY A 214 -4.14 -6.44 -9.09
C GLY A 214 -3.66 -5.72 -7.82
N PHE A 215 -4.30 -4.62 -7.46
CA PHE A 215 -4.05 -3.90 -6.20
C PHE A 215 -4.51 -4.74 -5.02
N CYS A 216 -5.75 -5.22 -5.04
CA CYS A 216 -6.32 -6.07 -3.98
C CYS A 216 -5.44 -7.29 -3.70
N SER A 217 -4.96 -7.95 -4.75
CA SER A 217 -4.06 -9.11 -4.63
C SER A 217 -2.78 -8.78 -3.86
N VAL A 218 -2.16 -7.62 -4.09
CA VAL A 218 -0.94 -7.21 -3.37
C VAL A 218 -1.26 -6.87 -1.91
N VAL A 219 -2.40 -6.23 -1.64
CA VAL A 219 -2.85 -5.96 -0.26
C VAL A 219 -3.06 -7.26 0.51
N VAL A 220 -3.77 -8.22 -0.07
CA VAL A 220 -3.99 -9.55 0.52
C VAL A 220 -2.67 -10.26 0.79
N ARG A 221 -1.71 -10.21 -0.15
CA ARG A 221 -0.37 -10.77 0.04
C ARG A 221 0.40 -10.10 1.17
N LEU A 222 0.28 -8.78 1.31
CA LEU A 222 0.92 -8.03 2.38
C LEU A 222 0.31 -8.37 3.75
N ILE A 223 -1.01 -8.48 3.85
CA ILE A 223 -1.72 -8.91 5.07
C ILE A 223 -1.29 -10.33 5.45
N ALA A 224 -1.30 -11.27 4.50
CA ALA A 224 -0.84 -12.64 4.75
C ALA A 224 0.60 -12.69 5.25
N MET A 225 1.50 -11.90 4.65
CA MET A 225 2.89 -11.84 5.07
C MET A 225 3.05 -11.22 6.47
N GLN A 226 2.26 -10.21 6.81
CA GLN A 226 2.22 -9.63 8.15
C GLN A 226 1.79 -10.68 9.19
N MET A 227 0.75 -11.45 8.90
CA MET A 227 0.28 -12.53 9.78
C MET A 227 1.34 -13.60 9.98
N ILE A 228 2.03 -14.01 8.92
CA ILE A 228 3.13 -14.99 9.00
C ILE A 228 4.28 -14.44 9.86
N ALA A 229 4.66 -13.18 9.67
CA ALA A 229 5.77 -12.57 10.41
C ALA A 229 5.44 -12.30 11.90
N LEU A 230 4.18 -12.02 12.24
CA LEU A 230 3.73 -11.82 13.62
C LEU A 230 3.38 -13.13 14.34
N GLY A 231 3.17 -14.22 13.62
CA GLY A 231 2.82 -15.52 14.18
C GLY A 231 1.58 -15.44 15.08
N GLU A 232 1.68 -15.95 16.30
CA GLU A 232 0.57 -16.02 17.26
C GLU A 232 0.11 -14.65 17.79
N THR A 233 0.91 -13.59 17.58
CA THR A 233 0.55 -12.24 18.06
C THR A 233 -0.51 -11.55 17.21
N GLN A 234 -0.86 -12.09 16.04
CA GLN A 234 -1.90 -11.55 15.15
C GLN A 234 -2.94 -12.63 14.81
N SER A 235 -4.13 -12.50 15.39
CA SER A 235 -5.26 -13.38 15.06
C SER A 235 -5.99 -12.91 13.81
N LEU A 236 -6.65 -13.83 13.08
CA LEU A 236 -7.49 -13.45 11.94
C LEU A 236 -8.69 -12.59 12.37
N GLU A 237 -9.18 -12.75 13.60
CA GLU A 237 -10.18 -11.87 14.18
C GLU A 237 -9.68 -10.43 14.31
N SER A 238 -8.42 -10.23 14.73
CA SER A 238 -7.81 -8.90 14.78
C SER A 238 -7.65 -8.29 13.38
N VAL A 239 -7.32 -9.12 12.38
CA VAL A 239 -7.25 -8.70 10.98
C VAL A 239 -8.63 -8.30 10.48
N CYS A 240 -9.70 -9.04 10.77
CA CYS A 240 -11.05 -8.69 10.33
C CYS A 240 -11.66 -7.48 11.07
N GLY A 241 -10.97 -6.81 12.00
CA GLY A 241 -11.53 -5.69 12.75
C GLY A 241 -12.29 -6.09 14.02
N GLY A 242 -12.04 -7.31 14.52
CA GLY A 242 -12.60 -7.82 15.77
C GLY A 242 -14.12 -7.94 15.72
N SER A 243 -14.79 -7.63 16.82
CA SER A 243 -16.26 -7.71 16.94
C SER A 243 -17.01 -6.81 15.96
N SER A 244 -16.37 -5.76 15.42
CA SER A 244 -17.00 -4.83 14.47
C SER A 244 -17.18 -5.42 13.07
N ALA A 245 -16.40 -6.44 12.71
CA ALA A 245 -16.48 -7.17 11.44
C ALA A 245 -17.85 -7.82 11.23
N TYR A 246 -18.47 -8.23 12.34
CA TYR A 246 -19.72 -9.00 12.38
C TYR A 246 -20.94 -8.13 12.68
N SER A 247 -20.81 -6.80 12.55
CA SER A 247 -21.88 -5.86 12.88
C SER A 247 -23.04 -5.87 11.89
N SER A 248 -22.84 -6.30 10.65
CA SER A 248 -23.92 -6.47 9.66
C SER A 248 -23.60 -7.61 8.68
N PRO A 249 -24.63 -8.29 8.12
CA PRO A 249 -24.42 -9.37 7.15
C PRO A 249 -23.72 -8.88 5.87
N GLU A 250 -23.96 -7.65 5.43
CA GLU A 250 -23.29 -7.05 4.26
C GLU A 250 -21.80 -6.85 4.52
N LYS A 251 -21.43 -6.42 5.74
CA LYS A 251 -20.01 -6.34 6.14
C LYS A 251 -19.37 -7.71 6.17
N ILE A 252 -20.06 -8.72 6.72
CA ILE A 252 -19.54 -10.09 6.76
C ILE A 252 -19.26 -10.60 5.33
N GLU A 253 -20.18 -10.39 4.39
CA GLU A 253 -19.99 -10.75 2.99
C GLU A 253 -18.80 -10.01 2.36
N MET A 254 -18.67 -8.70 2.62
CA MET A 254 -17.55 -7.89 2.16
C MET A 254 -16.20 -8.44 2.64
N TYR A 255 -16.09 -8.78 3.93
CA TYR A 255 -14.90 -9.40 4.51
C TYR A 255 -14.64 -10.78 3.91
N LEU A 256 -15.69 -11.58 3.73
CA LEU A 256 -15.57 -12.93 3.19
C LEU A 256 -15.01 -12.91 1.76
N MET A 257 -15.60 -12.09 0.89
CA MET A 257 -15.29 -12.06 -0.53
C MET A 257 -14.00 -11.33 -0.85
N ASN A 258 -13.74 -10.19 -0.20
CA ASN A 258 -12.61 -9.33 -0.56
C ASN A 258 -11.33 -9.59 0.26
N LEU A 259 -11.43 -10.32 1.38
CA LEU A 259 -10.29 -10.57 2.26
C LEU A 259 -10.11 -12.05 2.62
N ILE A 260 -11.10 -12.66 3.26
CA ILE A 260 -10.95 -14.01 3.86
C ILE A 260 -10.74 -15.07 2.77
N LEU A 261 -11.62 -15.14 1.76
CA LEU A 261 -11.49 -16.13 0.68
C LEU A 261 -10.18 -15.96 -0.12
N PRO A 262 -9.80 -14.73 -0.55
CA PRO A 262 -8.48 -14.50 -1.15
C PRO A 262 -7.30 -14.89 -0.26
N LEU A 263 -7.36 -14.62 1.05
CA LEU A 263 -6.33 -15.05 2.01
C LEU A 263 -6.23 -16.57 2.04
N CYS A 264 -7.36 -17.27 2.20
CA CYS A 264 -7.41 -18.73 2.24
C CYS A 264 -6.78 -19.37 1.00
N ILE A 265 -7.15 -18.90 -0.20
CA ILE A 265 -6.59 -19.39 -1.47
C ILE A 265 -5.08 -19.13 -1.54
N ARG A 266 -4.63 -17.95 -1.09
CA ARG A 266 -3.21 -17.59 -1.19
C ARG A 266 -2.34 -18.41 -0.25
N ILE A 267 -2.81 -18.56 0.99
CA ILE A 267 -2.17 -19.29 2.08
C ILE A 267 -2.10 -20.79 1.75
N SER A 268 -3.18 -21.37 1.18
CA SER A 268 -3.20 -22.78 0.77
C SER A 268 -2.32 -23.06 -0.46
N SER A 269 -2.19 -22.10 -1.38
CA SER A 269 -1.37 -22.25 -2.59
C SER A 269 0.14 -22.06 -2.37
N SER A 270 0.59 -21.70 -1.17
CA SER A 270 2.02 -21.53 -0.85
C SER A 270 2.59 -22.84 -0.29
N ILE A 271 2.84 -23.81 -1.16
CA ILE A 271 3.41 -25.11 -0.80
C ILE A 271 4.92 -24.97 -0.53
N LYS A 272 5.26 -25.02 0.77
CA LYS A 272 6.36 -25.76 1.44
C LYS A 272 6.55 -25.17 2.84
N GLY A 273 5.82 -25.70 3.82
CA GLY A 273 5.94 -25.28 5.22
C GLY A 273 4.67 -25.55 6.01
N THR A 274 4.71 -26.62 6.80
CA THR A 274 3.63 -27.20 7.62
C THR A 274 3.06 -26.24 8.69
N THR A 275 3.56 -25.00 8.79
CA THR A 275 3.19 -24.01 9.81
C THR A 275 1.95 -23.19 9.45
N ILE A 276 1.46 -23.28 8.21
CA ILE A 276 0.42 -22.40 7.65
C ILE A 276 -1.02 -22.97 7.82
N LEU A 277 -1.16 -24.22 8.25
CA LEU A 277 -2.46 -24.88 8.51
C LEU A 277 -3.12 -24.45 9.83
N LEU A 278 -2.37 -23.83 10.76
CA LEU A 278 -2.87 -23.41 12.06
C LEU A 278 -3.91 -22.27 11.98
N PRO A 279 -3.67 -21.16 11.25
CA PRO A 279 -4.66 -20.08 11.13
C PRO A 279 -5.94 -20.50 10.40
N LEU A 280 -5.84 -21.36 9.38
CA LEU A 280 -7.00 -21.91 8.65
C LEU A 280 -7.84 -22.85 9.50
N LYS A 281 -7.19 -23.73 10.29
CA LYS A 281 -7.89 -24.63 11.23
C LYS A 281 -8.57 -23.84 12.34
N GLN A 282 -7.94 -22.79 12.85
CA GLN A 282 -8.53 -21.89 13.84
C GLN A 282 -9.70 -21.08 13.28
N LEU A 283 -9.60 -20.58 12.04
CA LEU A 283 -10.69 -19.88 11.37
C LEU A 283 -11.88 -20.81 11.10
N TYR A 284 -11.62 -22.02 10.58
CA TYR A 284 -12.66 -23.02 10.34
C TYR A 284 -13.35 -23.44 11.65
N GLN A 285 -12.59 -23.68 12.73
CA GLN A 285 -13.17 -23.98 14.05
C GLN A 285 -14.00 -22.83 14.63
N LYS A 286 -13.60 -21.57 14.41
CA LYS A 286 -14.36 -20.40 14.90
C LYS A 286 -15.60 -20.11 14.05
N LEU A 287 -15.51 -20.24 12.72
CA LEU A 287 -16.66 -20.13 11.81
C LEU A 287 -17.66 -21.26 12.05
N ALA A 288 -17.20 -22.50 12.25
CA ALA A 288 -18.04 -23.62 12.62
C ALA A 288 -18.77 -23.37 13.96
N ARG A 289 -18.08 -22.84 14.99
CA ARG A 289 -18.72 -22.45 16.26
C ARG A 289 -19.78 -21.37 16.09
N ASN A 290 -19.51 -20.33 15.30
CA ASN A 290 -20.45 -19.22 15.11
C ASN A 290 -21.65 -19.59 14.21
N SER A 291 -21.50 -20.54 13.27
CA SER A 291 -22.62 -21.07 12.49
C SER A 291 -23.51 -22.05 13.29
N LEU A 292 -22.99 -22.63 14.38
CA LEU A 292 -23.69 -23.62 15.21
C LEU A 292 -24.41 -23.02 16.43
N GLU A 293 -24.21 -21.73 16.76
CA GLU A 293 -25.03 -21.02 17.77
C GLU A 293 -25.77 -19.78 17.23
N PRO A 294 -26.83 -19.93 16.40
CA PRO A 294 -27.74 -18.83 16.11
C PRO A 294 -28.77 -18.56 17.23
N SER A 295 -28.92 -19.44 18.23
CA SER A 295 -30.16 -19.53 19.03
C SER A 295 -30.07 -19.29 20.54
N LEU A 296 -28.96 -18.79 21.10
CA LEU A 296 -28.86 -18.58 22.56
C LEU A 296 -28.72 -17.12 23.03
N ARG A 297 -28.83 -16.13 22.13
CA ARG A 297 -28.74 -14.69 22.51
C ARG A 297 -30.08 -13.98 22.70
N THR A 298 -31.22 -14.68 22.57
CA THR A 298 -32.54 -14.10 22.84
C THR A 298 -33.35 -15.00 23.77
N SER A 299 -32.94 -15.10 25.03
CA SER A 299 -33.85 -15.42 26.14
C SER A 299 -33.09 -15.35 27.47
N VAL A 300 -32.96 -14.14 28.03
CA VAL A 300 -33.08 -13.94 29.48
C VAL A 300 -33.71 -12.56 29.67
N GLY A 301 -35.02 -12.48 29.47
CA GLY A 301 -35.80 -11.44 30.13
C GLY A 301 -35.90 -11.80 31.61
N PRO A 302 -35.72 -10.88 32.55
CA PRO A 302 -35.96 -11.17 33.96
C PRO A 302 -37.47 -11.32 34.17
N SER A 303 -37.95 -12.55 34.26
CA SER A 303 -39.03 -12.92 35.18
C SER A 303 -38.37 -12.95 36.58
N THR A 304 -38.92 -12.43 37.67
CA THR A 304 -40.29 -12.52 38.14
C THR A 304 -40.42 -11.62 39.38
N ILE A 305 -41.64 -11.07 39.58
CA ILE A 305 -42.29 -10.66 40.85
C ILE A 305 -41.64 -9.52 41.65
#